data_AF-A0A6P9B1R2-F1
#
_entry.id   AF-A0A6P9B1R2-F1
#
_cell.length_a   1.000
_cell.length_b   1.000
_cell.length_c   1.000
_cell.angle_alpha   90.00
_cell.angle_beta   90.00
_cell.angle_gamma   90.00
#
_symmetry.space_group_name_H-M   'P 1'
#
loop_
_entity.id
_entity.type
_entity.pdbx_description
1 polymer ?
#
loop_
_entity_poly.entity_id
_entity_poly.type
_entity_poly.pdbx_seq_one_letter_code
_entity_poly.pdbx_strand_id
1 'polypeptide(L)'
;MQELERCTAFYQTLEGTDQLRETSSHILLLLQSLQQFAKGSVKRCKEKNLEEASQLLARLSRRGLGELDREAMLPLVRCVLRCQMETTTSSSLFCRLEKIVGKLSEQNITLVSEELRRLMDGLIENDKPASSEVLQTVSLFIEESSLGHQYWKKNLIRLLKTIAATFEVLLRDSNSSQVEWHYVTIKVCLHLFKGMSEEIQPLVWDETDHREMLQKILRSLVHTIMDQTACKDNRLLAGTTVSMMVNTAPEVEAGAKALWAFYLLMNWNAQRTEERKVNLRWF
;
A
#
# COMPACT_ATOMS: atom_id res chain seq x y z
N MET A 1 10.52 -15.85 -6.05
CA MET A 1 11.54 -16.90 -6.38
C MET A 1 12.02 -16.85 -7.83
N GLN A 2 11.13 -16.92 -8.84
CA GLN A 2 11.54 -16.95 -10.26
C GLN A 2 12.39 -15.74 -10.70
N GLU A 3 12.03 -14.52 -10.28
CA GLU A 3 12.81 -13.31 -10.62
C GLU A 3 14.21 -13.31 -9.99
N LEU A 4 14.35 -13.89 -8.79
CA LEU A 4 15.64 -14.02 -8.12
C LEU A 4 16.57 -15.01 -8.87
N GLU A 5 16.02 -16.13 -9.35
CA GLU A 5 16.75 -17.11 -10.15
C GLU A 5 17.19 -16.51 -11.49
N ARG A 6 16.29 -15.79 -12.18
CA ARG A 6 16.61 -15.06 -13.42
C ARG A 6 17.69 -14.02 -13.22
N CYS A 7 17.59 -13.22 -12.16
CA CYS A 7 18.58 -12.22 -11.81
C CYS A 7 19.94 -12.85 -11.50
N THR A 8 19.95 -13.96 -10.76
CA THR A 8 21.19 -14.71 -10.44
C THR A 8 21.85 -15.24 -11.71
N ALA A 9 21.09 -15.86 -12.60
CA ALA A 9 21.61 -16.38 -13.87
C ALA A 9 22.21 -15.25 -14.74
N PHE A 10 21.59 -14.08 -14.76
CA PHE A 10 22.08 -12.92 -15.50
C PHE A 10 23.44 -12.42 -14.99
N TYR A 11 23.65 -12.31 -13.69
CA TYR A 11 24.95 -11.85 -13.17
C TYR A 11 26.03 -12.93 -13.21
N GLN A 12 25.66 -14.22 -13.24
CA GLN A 12 26.60 -15.31 -13.49
C GLN A 12 27.18 -15.27 -14.90
N THR A 13 26.40 -14.88 -15.91
CA THR A 13 26.92 -14.73 -17.28
C THR A 13 27.82 -13.50 -17.41
N LEU A 14 27.49 -12.41 -16.70
CA LEU A 14 28.31 -11.19 -16.68
C LEU A 14 29.64 -11.35 -15.93
N GLU A 15 29.69 -12.17 -14.86
CA GLU A 15 30.94 -12.44 -14.13
C GLU A 15 32.02 -13.09 -15.02
N GLY A 16 31.61 -13.77 -16.09
CA GLY A 16 32.51 -14.32 -17.11
C GLY A 16 33.14 -13.28 -18.05
N THR A 17 32.76 -12.00 -17.95
CA THR A 17 33.28 -10.91 -18.77
C THR A 17 34.16 -9.96 -17.94
N ASP A 18 35.37 -9.62 -18.43
CA ASP A 18 36.39 -8.93 -17.63
C ASP A 18 36.03 -7.51 -17.15
N GLN A 19 35.10 -6.81 -17.82
CA GLN A 19 34.81 -5.39 -17.53
C GLN A 19 33.99 -5.15 -16.24
N LEU A 20 33.20 -6.13 -15.77
CA LEU A 20 32.30 -5.95 -14.61
C LEU A 20 32.40 -7.10 -13.61
N ARG A 21 33.51 -7.85 -13.64
CA ARG A 21 33.66 -9.09 -12.86
C ARG A 21 33.54 -8.87 -11.36
N GLU A 22 34.22 -7.86 -10.82
CA GLU A 22 34.19 -7.56 -9.38
C GLU A 22 32.79 -7.10 -8.93
N THR A 23 32.16 -6.19 -9.68
CA THR A 23 30.80 -5.71 -9.41
C THR A 23 29.78 -6.85 -9.47
N SER A 24 29.88 -7.72 -10.47
CA SER A 24 28.99 -8.88 -10.65
C SER A 24 29.14 -9.87 -9.50
N SER A 25 30.36 -10.16 -9.05
CA SER A 25 30.63 -11.07 -7.92
C SER A 25 29.99 -10.57 -6.62
N HIS A 26 30.10 -9.26 -6.34
CA HIS A 26 29.46 -8.64 -5.18
C HIS A 26 27.92 -8.62 -5.29
N ILE A 27 27.36 -8.45 -6.49
CA ILE A 27 25.92 -8.55 -6.71
C ILE A 27 25.44 -9.98 -6.47
N LEU A 28 26.20 -10.99 -6.91
CA LEU A 28 25.88 -12.39 -6.64
C LEU A 28 25.85 -12.69 -5.13
N LEU A 29 26.76 -12.12 -4.34
CA LEU A 29 26.70 -12.21 -2.87
C LEU A 29 25.43 -11.57 -2.31
N LEU A 30 25.03 -10.42 -2.83
CA LEU A 30 23.78 -9.76 -2.43
C LEU A 30 22.55 -10.63 -2.78
N LEU A 31 22.53 -11.21 -3.99
CA LEU A 31 21.46 -12.10 -4.43
C LEU A 31 21.42 -13.39 -3.60
N GLN A 32 22.57 -13.90 -3.16
CA GLN A 32 22.64 -15.02 -2.23
C GLN A 32 21.99 -14.66 -0.89
N SER A 33 22.26 -13.50 -0.31
CA SER A 33 21.58 -13.02 0.90
C SER A 33 20.07 -12.89 0.69
N LEU A 34 19.62 -12.35 -0.45
CA LEU A 34 18.19 -12.30 -0.80
C LEU A 34 17.57 -13.70 -0.96
N GLN A 35 18.32 -14.67 -1.47
CA GLN A 35 17.88 -16.06 -1.57
C GLN A 35 17.71 -16.72 -0.22
N GLN A 36 18.65 -16.49 0.71
CA GLN A 36 18.54 -16.98 2.09
C GLN A 36 17.38 -16.31 2.82
N PHE A 37 17.15 -15.02 2.56
CA PHE A 37 15.95 -14.32 3.03
C PHE A 37 14.66 -15.00 2.52
N ALA A 38 14.55 -15.26 1.21
CA ALA A 38 13.35 -15.84 0.61
C ALA A 38 13.07 -17.27 1.11
N LYS A 39 14.12 -18.08 1.32
CA LYS A 39 14.02 -19.46 1.82
C LYS A 39 13.83 -19.56 3.33
N GLY A 40 14.12 -18.51 4.08
CA GLY A 40 14.01 -18.52 5.53
C GLY A 40 12.55 -18.72 5.98
N SER A 41 12.34 -19.48 7.06
CA SER A 41 11.03 -19.58 7.72
C SER A 41 10.94 -18.71 8.99
N VAL A 42 12.09 -18.41 9.60
CA VAL A 42 12.18 -17.66 10.86
C VAL A 42 12.40 -16.17 10.60
N LYS A 43 11.52 -15.32 11.16
CA LYS A 43 11.55 -13.86 11.00
C LYS A 43 12.93 -13.25 11.29
N ARG A 44 13.55 -13.62 12.42
CA ARG A 44 14.87 -13.11 12.82
C ARG A 44 15.97 -13.43 11.80
N CYS A 45 15.92 -14.61 11.18
CA CYS A 45 16.85 -15.00 10.13
C CYS A 45 16.61 -14.18 8.85
N LYS A 46 15.34 -13.97 8.47
CA LYS A 46 14.97 -13.10 7.35
C LYS A 46 15.51 -11.68 7.53
N GLU A 47 15.33 -11.10 8.71
CA GLU A 47 15.81 -9.76 9.03
C GLU A 47 17.34 -9.66 8.95
N LYS A 48 18.05 -10.67 9.47
CA LYS A 48 19.52 -10.76 9.37
C LYS A 48 19.99 -10.80 7.92
N ASN A 49 19.38 -11.64 7.09
CA ASN A 49 19.74 -11.76 5.68
C ASN A 49 19.46 -10.46 4.89
N LEU A 50 18.38 -9.75 5.20
CA LEU A 50 18.10 -8.43 4.60
C LEU A 50 19.07 -7.34 5.07
N GLU A 51 19.54 -7.41 6.32
CA GLU A 51 20.58 -6.53 6.84
C GLU A 51 21.91 -6.75 6.10
N GLU A 52 22.32 -8.01 5.92
CA GLU A 52 23.50 -8.37 5.14
C GLU A 52 23.38 -7.88 3.69
N ALA A 53 22.24 -8.12 3.02
CA ALA A 53 21.97 -7.62 1.67
C ALA A 53 22.07 -6.09 1.60
N SER A 54 21.53 -5.37 2.58
CA SER A 54 21.60 -3.90 2.66
C SER A 54 23.04 -3.41 2.79
N GLN A 55 23.86 -4.07 3.62
CA GLN A 55 25.26 -3.72 3.81
C GLN A 55 26.10 -3.98 2.56
N LEU A 56 25.84 -5.10 1.85
CA LEU A 56 26.46 -5.40 0.57
C LEU A 56 26.10 -4.35 -0.48
N LEU A 57 24.82 -3.96 -0.58
CA LEU A 57 24.39 -2.92 -1.49
C LEU A 57 25.07 -1.57 -1.18
N ALA A 58 25.15 -1.18 0.09
CA ALA A 58 25.80 0.05 0.50
C ALA A 58 27.32 0.08 0.20
N ARG A 59 27.97 -1.09 0.07
CA ARG A 59 29.36 -1.19 -0.40
C ARG A 59 29.42 -1.09 -1.93
N LEU A 60 28.51 -1.77 -2.63
CA LEU A 60 28.36 -1.72 -4.08
C LEU A 60 28.09 -0.30 -4.60
N SER A 61 27.18 0.43 -3.96
CA SER A 61 26.86 1.82 -4.31
C SER A 61 28.08 2.76 -4.27
N ARG A 62 29.12 2.41 -3.52
CA ARG A 62 30.37 3.19 -3.42
C ARG A 62 31.45 2.75 -4.41
N ARG A 63 31.32 1.56 -5.02
CA ARG A 63 32.45 0.87 -5.68
C ARG A 63 32.19 0.37 -7.10
N GLY A 64 30.96 0.44 -7.60
CA GLY A 64 30.69 -0.04 -8.97
C GLY A 64 29.22 -0.10 -9.39
N LEU A 65 28.27 0.11 -8.48
CA LEU A 65 26.85 0.06 -8.85
C LEU A 65 26.46 1.14 -9.88
N GLY A 66 27.10 2.31 -9.83
CA GLY A 66 26.89 3.39 -10.79
C GLY A 66 27.53 3.15 -12.17
N GLU A 67 28.38 2.12 -12.31
CA GLU A 67 28.97 1.72 -13.59
C GLU A 67 28.03 0.80 -14.39
N LEU A 68 27.00 0.24 -13.73
CA LEU A 68 25.99 -0.54 -14.40
C LEU A 68 25.11 0.36 -15.26
N ASP A 69 24.96 0.00 -16.52
CA ASP A 69 23.93 0.61 -17.34
C ASP A 69 22.52 0.18 -16.89
N ARG A 70 21.51 0.77 -17.54
CA ARG A 70 20.11 0.51 -17.23
C ARG A 70 19.75 -0.96 -17.40
N GLU A 71 20.28 -1.63 -18.43
CA GLU A 71 19.95 -3.02 -18.77
C GLU A 71 20.59 -4.00 -17.78
N ALA A 72 21.82 -3.72 -17.34
CA ALA A 72 22.51 -4.50 -16.33
C ALA A 72 21.91 -4.31 -14.94
N MET A 73 21.33 -3.15 -14.62
CA MET A 73 20.70 -2.88 -13.32
C MET A 73 19.24 -3.36 -13.22
N LEU A 74 18.54 -3.44 -14.34
CA LEU A 74 17.12 -3.79 -14.40
C LEU A 74 16.76 -5.14 -13.72
N PRO A 75 17.49 -6.25 -13.92
CA PRO A 75 17.21 -7.52 -13.25
C PRO A 75 17.26 -7.41 -11.72
N LEU A 76 18.24 -6.65 -11.20
CA LEU A 76 18.39 -6.43 -9.76
C LEU A 76 17.21 -5.62 -9.20
N VAL A 77 16.81 -4.55 -9.88
CA VAL A 77 15.66 -3.73 -9.49
C VAL A 77 14.38 -4.58 -9.46
N ARG A 78 14.11 -5.36 -10.52
CA ARG A 78 12.95 -6.26 -10.57
C ARG A 78 12.97 -7.29 -9.45
N CYS A 79 14.13 -7.88 -9.19
CA CYS A 79 14.29 -8.87 -8.13
C CYS A 79 13.94 -8.28 -6.75
N VAL A 80 14.51 -7.12 -6.40
CA VAL A 80 14.29 -6.49 -5.09
C VAL A 80 12.85 -6.03 -4.93
N LEU A 81 12.28 -5.37 -5.94
CA LEU A 81 10.86 -4.97 -5.91
C LEU A 81 9.94 -6.18 -5.79
N ARG A 82 10.24 -7.29 -6.49
CA ARG A 82 9.45 -8.52 -6.36
C ARG A 82 9.53 -9.10 -4.96
N CYS A 83 10.72 -9.12 -4.34
CA CYS A 83 10.85 -9.52 -2.94
C CYS A 83 10.01 -8.61 -2.02
N GLN A 84 10.00 -7.29 -2.26
CA GLN A 84 9.19 -6.36 -1.48
C GLN A 84 7.70 -6.68 -1.60
N MET A 85 7.19 -6.90 -2.82
CA MET A 85 5.80 -7.31 -3.07
C MET A 85 5.40 -8.60 -2.35
N GLU A 86 6.34 -9.53 -2.17
CA GLU A 86 6.11 -10.81 -1.49
C GLU A 86 6.19 -10.71 0.06
N THR A 87 6.49 -9.53 0.63
CA THR A 87 6.68 -9.32 2.08
C THR A 87 5.59 -8.51 2.78
N THR A 88 4.43 -8.38 2.16
CA THR A 88 3.39 -7.44 2.59
C THR A 88 2.64 -7.88 3.86
N THR A 89 2.99 -9.03 4.43
CA THR A 89 2.52 -9.51 5.73
C THR A 89 3.40 -9.06 6.90
N SER A 90 4.55 -8.42 6.64
CA SER A 90 5.48 -7.98 7.69
C SER A 90 6.07 -6.60 7.38
N SER A 91 5.53 -5.56 8.02
CA SER A 91 6.03 -4.18 7.91
C SER A 91 7.56 -4.12 8.16
N SER A 92 8.06 -4.76 9.22
CA SER A 92 9.50 -4.79 9.51
C SER A 92 10.40 -5.34 8.38
N LEU A 93 9.94 -6.35 7.64
CA LEU A 93 10.69 -6.89 6.49
C LEU A 93 10.53 -6.00 5.26
N PHE A 94 9.31 -5.49 5.06
CA PHE A 94 9.00 -4.53 4.01
C PHE A 94 9.87 -3.27 4.11
N CYS A 95 9.94 -2.63 5.29
CA CYS A 95 10.75 -1.41 5.49
C CYS A 95 12.25 -1.67 5.27
N ARG A 96 12.75 -2.88 5.55
CA ARG A 96 14.14 -3.26 5.24
C ARG A 96 14.36 -3.35 3.74
N LEU A 97 13.42 -3.95 2.99
CA LEU A 97 13.47 -3.98 1.53
C LEU A 97 13.29 -2.58 0.93
N GLU A 98 12.44 -1.73 1.50
CA GLU A 98 12.30 -0.32 1.07
C GLU A 98 13.63 0.43 1.20
N LYS A 99 14.45 0.18 2.22
CA LYS A 99 15.79 0.77 2.32
C LYS A 99 16.71 0.33 1.18
N ILE A 100 16.62 -0.93 0.77
CA ILE A 100 17.36 -1.47 -0.40
C ILE A 100 16.85 -0.80 -1.69
N VAL A 101 15.53 -0.68 -1.85
CA VAL A 101 14.90 0.02 -2.99
C VAL A 101 15.31 1.49 -3.04
N GLY A 102 15.36 2.17 -1.89
CA GLY A 102 15.84 3.55 -1.78
C GLY A 102 17.30 3.69 -2.25
N LYS A 103 18.16 2.75 -1.86
CA LYS A 103 19.57 2.73 -2.34
C LYS A 103 19.71 2.46 -3.83
N LEU A 104 18.86 1.64 -4.41
CA LEU A 104 18.80 1.47 -5.88
C LEU A 104 18.27 2.75 -6.56
N SER A 105 17.31 3.42 -5.94
CA SER A 105 16.73 4.68 -6.46
C SER A 105 17.75 5.82 -6.48
N GLU A 106 18.68 5.85 -5.52
CA GLU A 106 19.82 6.79 -5.54
C GLU A 106 20.69 6.64 -6.79
N GLN A 107 20.73 5.45 -7.42
CA GLN A 107 21.49 5.22 -8.65
C GLN A 107 20.67 5.53 -9.90
N ASN A 108 19.41 5.08 -9.95
CA ASN A 108 18.54 5.30 -11.10
C ASN A 108 17.07 5.32 -10.70
N ILE A 109 16.62 6.46 -10.16
CA ILE A 109 15.24 6.67 -9.71
C ILE A 109 14.22 6.45 -10.83
N THR A 110 14.55 6.80 -12.07
CA THR A 110 13.68 6.62 -13.23
C THR A 110 13.39 5.15 -13.47
N LEU A 111 14.41 4.29 -13.51
CA LEU A 111 14.27 2.85 -13.69
C LEU A 111 13.45 2.21 -12.57
N VAL A 112 13.77 2.54 -11.31
CA VAL A 112 13.06 2.00 -10.14
C VAL A 112 11.59 2.43 -10.14
N SER A 113 11.31 3.70 -10.44
CA SER A 113 9.95 4.24 -10.50
C SER A 113 9.12 3.61 -11.63
N GLU A 114 9.72 3.35 -12.79
CA GLU A 114 9.06 2.70 -13.94
C GLU A 114 8.70 1.24 -13.62
N GLU A 115 9.62 0.48 -13.04
CA GLU A 115 9.36 -0.93 -12.70
C GLU A 115 8.40 -1.05 -11.50
N LEU A 116 8.47 -0.15 -10.51
CA LEU A 116 7.48 -0.10 -9.44
C LEU A 116 6.08 0.21 -9.99
N ARG A 117 5.97 1.21 -10.88
CA ARG A 117 4.71 1.54 -11.56
C ARG A 117 4.13 0.33 -12.27
N ARG A 118 4.95 -0.41 -13.03
CA ARG A 118 4.54 -1.62 -13.73
C ARG A 118 3.96 -2.69 -12.80
N LEU A 119 4.57 -2.88 -11.63
CA LEU A 119 4.08 -3.82 -10.62
C LEU A 119 2.75 -3.34 -10.02
N MET A 120 2.65 -2.04 -9.71
CA MET A 120 1.45 -1.44 -9.12
C MET A 120 0.26 -1.41 -10.07
N ASP A 121 0.50 -1.18 -11.36
CA ASP A 121 -0.55 -1.15 -12.38
C ASP A 121 -1.28 -2.50 -12.50
N GLY A 122 -0.57 -3.60 -12.21
CA GLY A 122 -1.13 -4.95 -12.21
C GLY A 122 -1.82 -5.36 -10.91
N LEU A 123 -1.80 -4.54 -9.86
CA LEU A 123 -2.44 -4.89 -8.58
C LEU A 123 -3.95 -4.70 -8.58
N ILE A 124 -4.42 -3.61 -9.19
CA ILE A 124 -5.81 -3.17 -9.09
C ILE A 124 -6.42 -3.07 -10.48
N GLU A 125 -7.56 -3.71 -10.68
CA GLU A 125 -8.39 -3.48 -11.87
C GLU A 125 -9.39 -2.36 -11.61
N ASN A 126 -9.60 -1.50 -12.62
CA ASN A 126 -10.52 -0.36 -12.49
C ASN A 126 -11.93 -0.83 -12.16
N ASP A 127 -12.56 -0.19 -11.16
CA ASP A 127 -13.95 -0.39 -10.76
C ASP A 127 -14.28 -1.84 -10.33
N LYS A 128 -13.27 -2.65 -9.97
CA LYS A 128 -13.45 -3.99 -9.41
C LYS A 128 -13.02 -4.06 -7.95
N PRO A 129 -13.65 -4.93 -7.13
CA PRO A 129 -13.21 -5.18 -5.76
C PRO A 129 -11.81 -5.81 -5.75
N ALA A 130 -10.97 -5.40 -4.80
CA ALA A 130 -9.63 -5.96 -4.62
C ALA A 130 -9.64 -6.99 -3.49
N SER A 131 -8.82 -8.04 -3.62
CA SER A 131 -8.65 -9.02 -2.54
C SER A 131 -7.97 -8.41 -1.30
N SER A 132 -8.07 -9.10 -0.16
CA SER A 132 -7.42 -8.67 1.08
C SER A 132 -5.90 -8.56 0.92
N GLU A 133 -5.26 -9.49 0.19
CA GLU A 133 -3.82 -9.50 -0.04
C GLU A 133 -3.36 -8.30 -0.90
N VAL A 134 -4.15 -7.96 -1.92
CA VAL A 134 -3.89 -6.78 -2.75
C VAL A 134 -4.02 -5.52 -1.91
N LEU A 135 -5.10 -5.38 -1.13
CA LEU A 135 -5.30 -4.20 -0.28
C LEU A 135 -4.24 -4.08 0.82
N GLN A 136 -3.79 -5.19 1.38
CA GLN A 136 -2.70 -5.22 2.36
C GLN A 136 -1.39 -4.74 1.74
N THR A 137 -1.12 -5.16 0.49
CA THR A 137 0.02 -4.68 -0.28
C THR A 137 -0.07 -3.17 -0.52
N VAL A 138 -1.21 -2.70 -1.04
CA VAL A 138 -1.47 -1.27 -1.27
C VAL A 138 -1.31 -0.45 0.01
N SER A 139 -1.86 -0.95 1.13
CA SER A 139 -1.77 -0.31 2.45
C SER A 139 -0.33 -0.05 2.87
N LEU A 140 0.55 -1.05 2.75
CA LEU A 140 1.96 -0.92 3.08
C LEU A 140 2.71 0.03 2.15
N PHE A 141 2.43 0.00 0.84
CA PHE A 141 3.09 0.92 -0.08
C PHE A 141 2.67 2.38 0.11
N ILE A 142 1.45 2.64 0.57
CA ILE A 142 1.01 3.99 0.94
C ILE A 142 1.70 4.46 2.22
N GLU A 143 1.87 3.57 3.20
CA GLU A 143 2.39 3.87 4.54
C GLU A 143 3.92 3.98 4.56
N GLU A 144 4.61 3.02 3.93
CA GLU A 144 6.03 2.76 4.15
C GLU A 144 6.91 3.04 2.93
N SER A 145 6.33 3.16 1.72
CA SER A 145 7.10 3.36 0.49
C SER A 145 6.94 4.76 -0.09
N SER A 146 8.06 5.45 -0.28
CA SER A 146 8.04 6.82 -0.81
C SER A 146 7.54 6.87 -2.26
N LEU A 147 8.06 6.00 -3.12
CA LEU A 147 7.63 5.88 -4.51
C LEU A 147 6.23 5.25 -4.62
N GLY A 148 5.90 4.30 -3.74
CA GLY A 148 4.55 3.70 -3.67
C GLY A 148 3.49 4.74 -3.32
N HIS A 149 3.75 5.56 -2.30
CA HIS A 149 2.91 6.67 -1.91
C HIS A 149 2.70 7.66 -3.06
N GLN A 150 3.77 8.07 -3.74
CA GLN A 150 3.66 8.96 -4.91
C GLN A 150 2.87 8.36 -6.07
N TYR A 151 3.02 7.05 -6.31
CA TYR A 151 2.25 6.35 -7.33
C TYR A 151 0.74 6.38 -7.00
N TRP A 152 0.37 6.05 -5.76
CA TRP A 152 -1.03 6.03 -5.35
C TRP A 152 -1.64 7.42 -5.26
N LYS A 153 -0.86 8.44 -4.88
CA LYS A 153 -1.27 9.85 -4.96
C LYS A 153 -1.69 10.24 -6.38
N LYS A 154 -0.93 9.82 -7.41
CA LYS A 154 -1.27 10.07 -8.83
C LYS A 154 -2.45 9.24 -9.33
N ASN A 155 -2.71 8.10 -8.70
CA ASN A 155 -3.77 7.16 -9.09
C ASN A 155 -4.90 7.09 -8.05
N LEU A 156 -5.10 8.17 -7.28
CA LEU A 156 -5.97 8.18 -6.11
C LEU A 156 -7.42 7.82 -6.46
N ILE A 157 -7.95 8.41 -7.54
CA ILE A 157 -9.33 8.15 -7.98
C ILE A 157 -9.54 6.67 -8.34
N ARG A 158 -8.58 6.06 -9.03
CA ARG A 158 -8.62 4.63 -9.37
C ARG A 158 -8.65 3.77 -8.10
N LEU A 159 -7.83 4.10 -7.11
CA LEU A 159 -7.80 3.39 -5.84
C LEU A 159 -9.10 3.54 -5.05
N LEU A 160 -9.62 4.77 -4.93
CA LEU A 160 -10.88 5.03 -4.22
C LEU A 160 -12.06 4.27 -4.87
N LYS A 161 -12.09 4.13 -6.20
CA LYS A 161 -13.11 3.36 -6.92
C LYS A 161 -13.10 1.90 -6.51
N THR A 162 -11.92 1.31 -6.50
CA THR A 162 -11.69 -0.08 -6.07
C THR A 162 -12.06 -0.29 -4.61
N ILE A 163 -11.75 0.67 -3.73
CA ILE A 163 -12.13 0.61 -2.31
C ILE A 163 -13.65 0.66 -2.17
N ALA A 164 -14.33 1.57 -2.87
CA ALA A 164 -15.79 1.65 -2.86
C ALA A 164 -16.43 0.35 -3.35
N ALA A 165 -15.95 -0.22 -4.46
CA ALA A 165 -16.41 -1.51 -4.98
C ALA A 165 -16.15 -2.65 -3.98
N THR A 166 -15.01 -2.64 -3.29
CA THR A 166 -14.70 -3.63 -2.25
C THR A 166 -15.68 -3.54 -1.08
N PHE A 167 -15.94 -2.34 -0.58
CA PHE A 167 -16.93 -2.16 0.47
C PHE A 167 -18.34 -2.60 0.06
N GLU A 168 -18.74 -2.39 -1.21
CA GLU A 168 -20.04 -2.89 -1.69
C GLU A 168 -20.16 -4.41 -1.60
N VAL A 169 -19.06 -5.15 -1.77
CA VAL A 169 -19.03 -6.61 -1.58
C VAL A 169 -19.09 -6.96 -0.09
N LEU A 170 -18.26 -6.32 0.74
CA LEU A 170 -18.18 -6.57 2.18
C LEU A 170 -19.52 -6.30 2.89
N LEU A 171 -20.28 -5.28 2.45
CA LEU A 171 -21.59 -4.97 3.02
C LEU A 171 -22.69 -5.97 2.62
N ARG A 172 -22.52 -6.77 1.56
CA ARG A 172 -23.51 -7.75 1.11
C ARG A 172 -23.38 -9.09 1.85
N ASP A 173 -22.16 -9.49 2.19
CA ASP A 173 -21.86 -10.80 2.79
C ASP A 173 -21.08 -10.64 4.11
N SER A 174 -21.79 -10.51 5.23
CA SER A 174 -21.19 -10.45 6.56
C SER A 174 -20.85 -11.85 7.08
N ASN A 175 -19.81 -12.48 6.52
CA ASN A 175 -19.26 -13.76 7.00
C ASN A 175 -18.00 -13.53 7.85
N SER A 176 -17.75 -14.41 8.83
CA SER A 176 -16.58 -14.33 9.72
C SER A 176 -15.23 -14.39 8.99
N SER A 177 -15.17 -14.98 7.79
CA SER A 177 -13.99 -15.01 6.93
C SER A 177 -13.64 -13.65 6.31
N GLN A 178 -14.56 -12.68 6.32
CA GLN A 178 -14.34 -11.34 5.74
C GLN A 178 -13.86 -10.31 6.77
N VAL A 179 -13.70 -10.68 8.04
CA VAL A 179 -13.29 -9.74 9.09
C VAL A 179 -11.93 -9.11 8.79
N GLU A 180 -10.95 -9.90 8.31
CA GLU A 180 -9.64 -9.42 7.90
C GLU A 180 -9.71 -8.55 6.66
N TRP A 181 -10.51 -8.94 5.67
CA TRP A 181 -10.69 -8.16 4.44
C TRP A 181 -11.30 -6.79 4.74
N HIS A 182 -12.29 -6.75 5.64
CA HIS A 182 -12.91 -5.52 6.12
C HIS A 182 -11.92 -4.65 6.89
N TYR A 183 -11.15 -5.25 7.81
CA TYR A 183 -10.10 -4.55 8.56
C TYR A 183 -9.09 -3.88 7.63
N VAL A 184 -8.54 -4.63 6.66
CA VAL A 184 -7.53 -4.11 5.72
C VAL A 184 -8.13 -3.03 4.81
N THR A 185 -9.38 -3.17 4.38
CA THR A 185 -10.06 -2.15 3.57
C THR A 185 -10.19 -0.83 4.33
N ILE A 186 -10.58 -0.88 5.60
CA ILE A 186 -10.60 0.32 6.46
C ILE A 186 -9.18 0.86 6.65
N LYS A 187 -8.19 -0.01 6.87
CA LYS A 187 -6.79 0.41 7.04
C LYS A 187 -6.25 1.17 5.84
N VAL A 188 -6.57 0.75 4.62
CA VAL A 188 -6.21 1.51 3.40
C VAL A 188 -6.86 2.90 3.42
N CYS A 189 -8.14 3.00 3.79
CA CYS A 189 -8.82 4.29 3.92
C CYS A 189 -8.15 5.19 4.95
N LEU A 190 -7.74 4.64 6.11
CA LEU A 190 -7.02 5.39 7.14
C LEU A 190 -5.73 5.99 6.57
N HIS A 191 -4.94 5.18 5.85
CA HIS A 191 -3.68 5.65 5.28
C HIS A 191 -3.90 6.72 4.21
N LEU A 192 -4.95 6.61 3.41
CA LEU A 192 -5.31 7.62 2.43
C LEU A 192 -5.71 8.94 3.10
N PHE A 193 -6.65 8.90 4.04
CA PHE A 193 -7.15 10.12 4.68
C PHE A 193 -6.11 10.80 5.58
N LYS A 194 -5.19 10.02 6.17
CA LYS A 194 -4.08 10.55 6.97
C LYS A 194 -2.90 11.01 6.12
N GLY A 195 -2.51 10.23 5.12
CA GLY A 195 -1.28 10.41 4.36
C GLY A 195 -1.43 11.26 3.09
N MET A 196 -2.64 11.36 2.56
CA MET A 196 -2.96 12.10 1.33
C MET A 196 -4.07 13.13 1.59
N SER A 197 -4.02 13.78 2.75
CA SER A 197 -5.07 14.72 3.18
C SER A 197 -5.25 15.88 2.21
N GLU A 198 -4.17 16.39 1.62
CA GLU A 198 -4.18 17.47 0.63
C GLU A 198 -4.93 17.07 -0.66
N GLU A 199 -4.81 15.81 -1.08
CA GLU A 199 -5.52 15.32 -2.27
C GLU A 199 -6.95 14.91 -1.96
N ILE A 200 -7.20 14.42 -0.74
CA ILE A 200 -8.53 13.99 -0.30
C ILE A 200 -9.43 15.19 -0.02
N GLN A 201 -8.88 16.27 0.54
CA GLN A 201 -9.64 17.48 0.87
C GLN A 201 -10.54 17.97 -0.27
N PRO A 202 -10.03 18.31 -1.46
CA PRO A 202 -10.90 18.80 -2.54
C PRO A 202 -11.93 17.75 -2.99
N LEU A 203 -11.62 16.46 -2.86
CA LEU A 203 -12.57 15.40 -3.24
C LEU A 203 -13.74 15.29 -2.26
N VAL A 204 -13.52 15.59 -0.99
CA VAL A 204 -14.55 15.52 0.07
C VAL A 204 -15.36 16.81 0.13
N TRP A 205 -14.69 17.96 0.10
CA TRP A 205 -15.28 19.25 0.48
C TRP A 205 -15.72 20.10 -0.71
N ASP A 206 -15.18 19.87 -1.92
CA ASP A 206 -15.59 20.62 -3.12
C ASP A 206 -16.73 19.89 -3.88
N GLU A 207 -17.39 20.62 -4.78
CA GLU A 207 -18.36 20.03 -5.73
C GLU A 207 -17.62 19.32 -6.87
N THR A 208 -17.13 18.10 -6.58
CA THR A 208 -16.47 17.24 -7.58
C THR A 208 -17.37 16.11 -8.06
N ASP A 209 -17.18 15.67 -9.30
CA ASP A 209 -17.86 14.52 -9.91
C ASP A 209 -17.58 13.18 -9.20
N HIS A 210 -16.65 13.16 -8.24
CA HIS A 210 -16.21 11.95 -7.53
C HIS A 210 -16.89 11.75 -6.17
N ARG A 211 -17.83 12.64 -5.80
CA ARG A 211 -18.54 12.63 -4.52
C ARG A 211 -19.26 11.31 -4.23
N GLU A 212 -19.84 10.67 -5.23
CA GLU A 212 -20.61 9.41 -5.04
C GLU A 212 -19.75 8.30 -4.42
N MET A 213 -18.51 8.16 -4.89
CA MET A 213 -17.59 7.13 -4.45
C MET A 213 -17.14 7.33 -3.00
N LEU A 214 -16.80 8.56 -2.63
CA LEU A 214 -16.46 8.89 -1.25
C LEU A 214 -17.66 8.73 -0.32
N GLN A 215 -18.87 9.06 -0.78
CA GLN A 215 -20.09 8.79 -0.02
C GLN A 215 -20.31 7.28 0.20
N LYS A 216 -20.01 6.43 -0.79
CA LYS A 216 -20.07 4.97 -0.61
C LYS A 216 -19.09 4.50 0.46
N ILE A 217 -17.83 4.93 0.39
CA ILE A 217 -16.80 4.62 1.39
C ILE A 217 -17.25 5.07 2.79
N LEU A 218 -17.69 6.31 2.90
CA LEU A 218 -18.11 6.90 4.16
C LEU A 218 -19.31 6.17 4.78
N ARG A 219 -20.32 5.84 3.97
CA ARG A 219 -21.48 5.05 4.42
C ARG A 219 -21.03 3.70 4.97
N SER A 220 -20.10 3.03 4.32
CA SER A 220 -19.56 1.75 4.78
C SER A 220 -18.80 1.87 6.10
N LEU A 221 -18.00 2.94 6.26
CA LEU A 221 -17.29 3.22 7.51
C LEU A 221 -18.27 3.50 8.65
N VAL A 222 -19.27 4.36 8.44
CA VAL A 222 -20.31 4.66 9.44
C VAL A 222 -21.11 3.41 9.78
N HIS A 223 -21.51 2.61 8.78
CA HIS A 223 -22.17 1.33 9.01
C HIS A 223 -21.32 0.42 9.89
N THR A 224 -20.01 0.33 9.64
CA THR A 224 -19.10 -0.46 10.47
C THR A 224 -19.08 0.03 11.92
N ILE A 225 -19.02 1.35 12.15
CA ILE A 225 -19.01 1.92 13.52
C ILE A 225 -20.29 1.54 14.29
N MET A 226 -21.42 1.54 13.59
CA MET A 226 -22.76 1.24 14.11
C MET A 226 -23.02 -0.24 14.32
N ASP A 227 -22.45 -1.09 13.49
CA ASP A 227 -22.70 -2.52 13.51
C ASP A 227 -22.18 -3.13 14.81
N GLN A 228 -23.11 -3.62 15.64
CA GLN A 228 -22.80 -4.26 16.91
C GLN A 228 -22.20 -5.67 16.73
N THR A 229 -22.36 -6.26 15.54
CA THR A 229 -21.79 -7.57 15.20
C THR A 229 -20.36 -7.44 14.66
N ALA A 230 -19.95 -6.25 14.24
CA ALA A 230 -18.58 -5.98 13.80
C ALA A 230 -17.58 -6.10 14.96
N CYS A 231 -16.38 -6.62 14.63
CA CYS A 231 -15.27 -6.69 15.58
C CYS A 231 -14.94 -5.30 16.14
N LYS A 232 -14.66 -5.22 17.45
CA LYS A 232 -14.34 -3.98 18.17
C LYS A 232 -13.20 -3.20 17.50
N ASP A 233 -12.19 -3.89 16.99
CA ASP A 233 -11.03 -3.27 16.33
C ASP A 233 -11.44 -2.62 14.99
N ASN A 234 -12.30 -3.27 14.20
CA ASN A 234 -12.84 -2.69 12.96
C ASN A 234 -13.67 -1.43 13.25
N ARG A 235 -14.48 -1.45 14.31
CA ARG A 235 -15.28 -0.30 14.74
C ARG A 235 -14.41 0.89 15.15
N LEU A 236 -13.39 0.63 15.97
CA LEU A 236 -12.45 1.65 16.43
C LEU A 236 -11.64 2.23 15.26
N LEU A 237 -11.15 1.37 14.37
CA LEU A 237 -10.40 1.77 13.19
C LEU A 237 -11.26 2.59 12.23
N ALA A 238 -12.53 2.19 12.02
CA ALA A 238 -13.48 2.95 11.20
C ALA A 238 -13.74 4.34 11.80
N GLY A 239 -13.95 4.43 13.11
CA GLY A 239 -14.11 5.72 13.81
C GLY A 239 -12.89 6.63 13.65
N THR A 240 -11.68 6.07 13.81
CA THR A 240 -10.42 6.79 13.58
C THR A 240 -10.30 7.26 12.14
N THR A 241 -10.67 6.41 11.18
CA THR A 241 -10.64 6.71 9.75
C THR A 241 -11.57 7.86 9.39
N VAL A 242 -12.82 7.83 9.87
CA VAL A 242 -13.78 8.93 9.67
C VAL A 242 -13.27 10.22 10.31
N SER A 243 -12.68 10.15 11.51
CA SER A 243 -12.08 11.33 12.14
C SER A 243 -10.95 11.93 11.30
N MET A 244 -10.05 11.11 10.74
CA MET A 244 -8.98 11.59 9.86
C MET A 244 -9.54 12.25 8.59
N MET A 245 -10.62 11.71 8.01
CA MET A 245 -11.31 12.33 6.88
C MET A 245 -11.90 13.69 7.26
N VAL A 246 -12.59 13.79 8.40
CA VAL A 246 -13.17 15.06 8.88
C VAL A 246 -12.08 16.10 9.12
N ASN A 247 -10.90 15.68 9.59
CA ASN A 247 -9.76 16.57 9.81
C ASN A 247 -9.12 17.10 8.51
N THR A 248 -9.56 16.65 7.34
CA THR A 248 -9.18 17.25 6.04
C THR A 248 -9.99 18.51 5.71
N ALA A 249 -10.96 18.91 6.56
CA ALA A 249 -11.78 20.08 6.32
C ALA A 249 -10.94 21.36 6.16
N PRO A 250 -11.28 22.25 5.20
CA PRO A 250 -10.59 23.52 5.05
C PRO A 250 -10.77 24.44 6.26
N GLU A 251 -11.91 24.31 6.95
CA GLU A 251 -12.29 25.09 8.12
C GLU A 251 -12.77 24.16 9.24
N VAL A 252 -12.49 24.52 10.49
CA VAL A 252 -12.87 23.74 11.67
C VAL A 252 -14.39 23.61 11.76
N GLU A 253 -15.13 24.66 11.38
CA GLU A 253 -16.57 24.72 11.36
C GLU A 253 -17.18 23.71 10.37
N ALA A 254 -16.56 23.53 9.21
CA ALA A 254 -16.99 22.55 8.21
C ALA A 254 -16.81 21.12 8.75
N GLY A 255 -15.67 20.84 9.38
CA GLY A 255 -15.43 19.57 10.06
C GLY A 255 -16.41 19.31 11.21
N ALA A 256 -16.67 20.32 12.05
CA ALA A 256 -17.61 20.23 13.16
C ALA A 256 -19.06 19.97 12.68
N LYS A 257 -19.50 20.64 11.59
CA LYS A 257 -20.81 20.38 10.96
C LYS A 257 -20.91 18.95 10.45
N ALA A 258 -19.87 18.42 9.80
CA ALA A 258 -19.85 17.05 9.33
C ALA A 258 -19.93 16.05 10.49
N LEU A 259 -19.13 16.26 11.55
CA LEU A 259 -19.16 15.43 12.75
C LEU A 259 -20.53 15.45 13.44
N TRP A 260 -21.16 16.63 13.51
CA TRP A 260 -22.51 16.78 14.05
C TRP A 260 -23.56 16.04 13.21
N ALA A 261 -23.48 16.12 11.88
CA ALA A 261 -24.34 15.36 10.98
C ALA A 261 -24.17 13.84 11.19
N PHE A 262 -22.93 13.35 11.34
CA PHE A 262 -22.69 11.95 11.71
C PHE A 262 -23.31 11.60 13.05
N TYR A 263 -23.07 12.40 14.09
CA TYR A 263 -23.61 12.16 15.43
C TYR A 263 -25.14 12.07 15.43
N LEU A 264 -25.82 12.99 14.74
CA LEU A 264 -27.27 12.96 14.59
C LEU A 264 -27.73 11.67 13.94
N LEU A 265 -27.08 11.21 12.88
CA LEU A 265 -27.40 9.95 12.19
C LEU A 265 -27.20 8.71 13.06
N MET A 266 -26.10 8.68 13.81
CA MET A 266 -25.81 7.59 14.75
C MET A 266 -26.90 7.49 15.82
N ASN A 267 -27.36 8.63 16.34
CA ASN A 267 -28.42 8.70 17.34
C ASN A 267 -29.81 8.44 16.75
N TRP A 268 -30.08 8.88 15.52
CA TRP A 268 -31.37 8.68 14.86
C TRP A 268 -31.65 7.21 14.57
N ASN A 269 -30.63 6.47 14.14
CA ASN A 269 -30.76 5.03 13.91
C ASN A 269 -30.81 4.22 15.22
N ALA A 270 -30.23 4.73 16.32
CA ALA A 270 -30.43 4.14 17.65
C ALA A 270 -31.88 4.27 18.14
N GLN A 271 -32.65 5.22 17.58
CA GLN A 271 -34.07 5.42 17.87
C GLN A 271 -35.01 4.73 16.85
N ARG A 272 -34.51 4.19 15.73
CA ARG A 272 -35.31 3.57 14.67
C ARG A 272 -34.85 2.15 14.36
N THR A 273 -35.41 1.21 15.10
CA THR A 273 -35.59 -0.17 14.63
C THR A 273 -36.76 -0.31 13.64
N GLU A 274 -37.39 0.79 13.19
CA GLU A 274 -38.47 0.76 12.19
C GLU A 274 -38.30 1.87 11.12
N GLU A 275 -38.24 1.38 9.87
CA GLU A 275 -38.54 2.02 8.57
C GLU A 275 -37.63 3.07 7.90
N ARG A 276 -37.04 2.56 6.79
CA ARG A 276 -36.78 3.09 5.42
C ARG A 276 -36.01 4.39 5.17
N LYS A 277 -34.90 4.18 4.44
CA LYS A 277 -34.19 4.96 3.40
C LYS A 277 -34.28 6.48 3.49
N VAL A 278 -33.31 7.07 4.20
CA VAL A 278 -32.98 8.49 4.09
C VAL A 278 -31.99 8.70 2.94
N ASN A 279 -32.35 9.58 2.00
CA ASN A 279 -31.49 10.03 0.93
C ASN A 279 -30.57 11.12 1.51
N LEU A 280 -29.34 10.75 1.86
CA LEU A 280 -28.38 11.63 2.53
C LEU A 280 -27.41 12.22 1.50
N ARG A 281 -27.54 13.53 1.25
CA ARG A 281 -26.48 14.35 0.66
C ARG A 281 -25.57 14.77 1.81
N TRP A 282 -24.34 14.26 1.79
CA TRP A 282 -23.38 14.36 2.90
C TRP A 282 -22.54 15.62 2.87
N PHE A 283 -22.50 16.26 1.71
CA PHE A 283 -21.86 17.53 1.35
C PHE A 283 -22.60 18.00 0.10
#